data_AF-A0A9D7AH83-F1
#
_entry.id   AF-A0A9D7AH83-F1
#
_cell.length_a   1.000
_cell.length_b   1.000
_cell.length_c   1.000
_cell.angle_alpha   90.00
_cell.angle_beta   90.00
_cell.angle_gamma   90.00
#
_symmetry.space_group_name_H-M   'P 1'
#
loop_
_entity.id
_entity.type
_entity.pdbx_description
1 polymer ?
#
loop_
_entity_poly.entity_id
_entity_poly.type
_entity_poly.pdbx_seq_one_letter_code
_entity_poly.pdbx_strand_id
1 'polypeptide(L)'
;MTTLIPWLAAPNWAEGITETLEWKTSILQSSSGAEQRVARRLSPRRSYELSVITAGNDRAAFENALARAGGMTWTIPAWPDIAELAVTCPVGSLIIPVITTGRNFTAGGKLLIQSAQGWLSRYEVADIRLVMSDRLVLASGTAQQWSAGTLIYPAYQAFLTNPPAISRKTDALMSARVRFQVMGANDYPAVNNLPLYRSHPILEHDPDWSDELTAEYNRMMLELDNGTGIPFRTDTAQRAFTVQQHVWVAAGRYVQGALRSLFWYLRGSQRSLWIRSQSNDLEPISPLNGNILDVQFVGLSDFGLMPGRQDIAIRLADGAYLYRRITAVNRRTSISDRLILDGAPVQVPLSHIVSISFMSLCRQNSDSVDWEHQTDADGVATISTTFRGVRDELE
;
A
#
# COMPACT_ATOMS: atom_id res chain seq x y z
N MET A 1 -18.88 29.93 12.91
CA MET A 1 -17.62 29.30 12.49
C MET A 1 -17.18 28.36 13.59
N THR A 2 -17.10 27.07 13.33
CA THR A 2 -16.56 26.10 14.29
C THR A 2 -15.06 26.37 14.39
N THR A 3 -14.57 26.80 15.56
CA THR A 3 -13.14 27.02 15.79
C THR A 3 -12.44 25.66 15.72
N LEU A 4 -11.71 25.40 14.63
CA LEU A 4 -10.90 24.19 14.49
C LEU A 4 -9.64 24.34 15.34
N ILE A 5 -9.33 23.33 16.14
CA ILE A 5 -8.15 23.33 17.01
C ILE A 5 -7.06 22.50 16.32
N PRO A 6 -5.87 23.07 16.09
CA PRO A 6 -4.78 22.31 15.49
C PRO A 6 -4.17 21.34 16.51
N TRP A 7 -3.78 20.18 16.01
CA TRP A 7 -3.00 19.22 16.77
C TRP A 7 -1.51 19.55 16.63
N LEU A 8 -0.88 19.93 17.74
CA LEU A 8 0.50 20.45 17.74
C LEU A 8 1.51 19.48 18.37
N ALA A 9 1.05 18.40 18.98
CA ALA A 9 1.93 17.37 19.52
C ALA A 9 2.57 16.58 18.38
N ALA A 10 3.91 16.54 18.40
CA ALA A 10 4.69 15.75 17.47
C ALA A 10 4.57 14.25 17.78
N PRO A 11 4.64 13.39 16.75
CA PRO A 11 4.63 11.95 16.92
C PRO A 11 5.99 11.51 17.48
N ASN A 12 5.96 10.48 18.31
CA ASN A 12 7.17 9.80 18.75
C ASN A 12 7.66 8.87 17.63
N TRP A 13 8.57 9.38 16.80
CA TRP A 13 9.14 8.64 15.67
C TRP A 13 9.90 7.37 16.06
N ALA A 14 10.27 7.17 17.33
CA ALA A 14 10.85 5.91 17.78
C ALA A 14 9.87 4.72 17.63
N GLU A 15 8.56 4.98 17.58
CA GLU A 15 7.52 3.97 17.32
C GLU A 15 6.90 4.12 15.91
N GLY A 16 7.34 5.11 15.13
CA GLY A 16 6.77 5.42 13.82
C GLY A 16 5.32 5.93 13.85
N ILE A 17 4.71 5.98 12.67
CA ILE A 17 3.31 6.36 12.47
C ILE A 17 2.67 5.33 11.56
N THR A 18 1.53 4.79 11.97
CA THR A 18 0.71 3.94 11.10
C THR A 18 -0.34 4.79 10.41
N GLU A 19 -0.30 4.82 9.08
CA GLU A 19 -1.37 5.36 8.25
C GLU A 19 -2.15 4.21 7.62
N THR A 20 -3.44 4.12 7.89
CA THR A 20 -4.30 3.10 7.30
C THR A 20 -5.17 3.71 6.20
N LEU A 21 -5.20 3.03 5.05
CA LEU A 21 -6.06 3.36 3.92
C LEU A 21 -7.06 2.23 3.71
N GLU A 22 -8.33 2.53 3.94
CA GLU A 22 -9.41 1.56 3.92
C GLU A 22 -10.37 1.84 2.75
N TRP A 23 -10.34 1.02 1.72
CA TRP A 23 -11.35 0.96 0.67
C TRP A 23 -12.60 0.21 1.15
N LYS A 24 -13.58 0.03 0.26
CA LYS A 24 -14.73 -0.83 0.57
C LYS A 24 -15.21 -1.47 -0.72
N THR A 25 -15.14 -2.78 -0.77
CA THR A 25 -15.48 -3.61 -1.92
C THR A 25 -16.53 -4.62 -1.49
N SER A 26 -17.61 -4.73 -2.26
CA SER A 26 -18.54 -5.86 -2.14
C SER A 26 -18.09 -6.95 -3.10
N ILE A 27 -17.77 -8.12 -2.56
CA ILE A 27 -17.38 -9.30 -3.33
C ILE A 27 -18.54 -10.29 -3.28
N LEU A 28 -19.15 -10.56 -4.44
CA LEU A 28 -20.18 -11.57 -4.61
C LEU A 28 -19.50 -12.80 -5.22
N GLN A 29 -19.27 -13.82 -4.40
CA GLN A 29 -18.58 -15.04 -4.81
C GLN A 29 -19.58 -16.19 -5.02
N SER A 30 -19.48 -16.89 -6.13
CA SER A 30 -20.25 -18.11 -6.41
C SER A 30 -19.61 -19.34 -5.75
N SER A 31 -20.33 -20.47 -5.70
CA SER A 31 -19.77 -21.75 -5.25
C SER A 31 -18.61 -22.25 -6.13
N SER A 32 -18.56 -21.84 -7.40
CA SER A 32 -17.45 -22.14 -8.32
C SER A 32 -16.25 -21.20 -8.15
N GLY A 33 -16.33 -20.22 -7.24
CA GLY A 33 -15.29 -19.24 -6.99
C GLY A 33 -15.21 -18.10 -8.03
N ALA A 34 -16.21 -17.96 -8.89
CA ALA A 34 -16.34 -16.77 -9.73
C ALA A 34 -16.73 -15.56 -8.85
N GLU A 35 -16.13 -14.40 -9.09
CA GLU A 35 -16.34 -13.21 -8.27
C GLU A 35 -16.86 -12.05 -9.10
N GLN A 36 -17.91 -11.38 -8.62
CA GLN A 36 -18.28 -10.04 -9.05
C GLN A 36 -17.89 -9.04 -7.96
N ARG A 37 -17.11 -8.02 -8.32
CA ARG A 37 -16.46 -7.11 -7.37
C ARG A 37 -16.89 -5.66 -7.62
N VAL A 38 -17.47 -5.02 -6.62
CA VAL A 38 -18.01 -3.65 -6.72
C VAL A 38 -17.40 -2.75 -5.67
N ALA A 39 -16.63 -1.74 -6.09
CA ALA A 39 -16.15 -0.70 -5.19
C ALA A 39 -17.31 0.19 -4.71
N ARG A 40 -17.45 0.33 -3.38
CA ARG A 40 -18.50 1.08 -2.68
C ARG A 40 -18.04 2.46 -2.21
N ARG A 41 -16.74 2.76 -2.31
CA ARG A 41 -16.16 4.07 -2.01
C ARG A 41 -15.44 4.63 -3.24
N LEU A 42 -15.47 5.94 -3.41
CA LEU A 42 -14.70 6.64 -4.45
C LEU A 42 -13.23 6.75 -4.05
N SER A 43 -12.96 7.23 -2.82
CA SER A 43 -11.66 7.24 -2.17
C SER A 43 -11.66 6.45 -0.86
N PRO A 44 -10.49 5.94 -0.42
CA PRO A 44 -10.39 5.23 0.84
C PRO A 44 -10.66 6.17 2.02
N ARG A 45 -11.10 5.59 3.14
CA ARG A 45 -10.99 6.27 4.44
C ARG A 45 -9.53 6.24 4.86
N ARG A 46 -9.06 7.35 5.45
CA ARG A 46 -7.70 7.48 5.98
C ARG A 46 -7.74 7.61 7.49
N SER A 47 -6.93 6.84 8.18
CA SER A 47 -6.70 7.01 9.61
C SER A 47 -5.21 7.06 9.92
N TYR A 48 -4.88 7.75 11.01
CA TYR A 48 -3.53 7.80 11.55
C TYR A 48 -3.53 7.27 12.97
N GLU A 49 -2.52 6.50 13.29
CA GLU A 49 -2.23 6.03 14.63
C GLU A 49 -0.78 6.30 14.97
N LEU A 50 -0.55 6.90 16.13
CA LEU A 50 0.77 7.30 16.59
C LEU A 50 0.79 7.43 18.12
N SER A 51 1.99 7.41 18.68
CA SER A 51 2.21 7.83 20.06
C SER A 51 2.73 9.26 20.10
N VAL A 52 2.38 9.98 21.16
CA VAL A 52 2.91 11.31 21.48
C VAL A 52 3.59 11.28 22.83
N ILE A 53 4.66 12.05 22.98
CA ILE A 53 5.34 12.29 24.25
C ILE A 53 5.39 13.79 24.47
N THR A 54 4.95 14.25 25.64
CA THR A 54 4.95 15.68 26.00
C THR A 54 5.48 15.86 27.41
N ALA A 55 6.21 16.95 27.64
CA ALA A 55 6.85 17.25 28.93
C ALA A 55 6.57 18.68 29.42
N GLY A 56 6.73 18.91 30.72
CA GLY A 56 6.67 20.23 31.34
C GLY A 56 5.36 20.98 31.05
N ASN A 57 5.47 22.24 30.60
CA ASN A 57 4.30 23.06 30.27
C ASN A 57 3.56 22.58 29.03
N ASP A 58 4.27 21.96 28.07
CA ASP A 58 3.66 21.37 26.87
C ASP A 58 2.72 20.22 27.25
N ARG A 59 3.10 19.41 28.24
CA ARG A 59 2.24 18.36 28.81
C ARG A 59 0.93 18.95 29.32
N ALA A 60 1.02 19.98 30.17
CA ALA A 60 -0.16 20.61 30.77
C ALA A 60 -1.06 21.24 29.70
N ALA A 61 -0.46 21.91 28.71
CA ALA A 61 -1.20 22.52 27.61
C ALA A 61 -1.90 21.49 26.71
N PHE A 62 -1.24 20.37 26.41
CA PHE A 62 -1.84 19.26 25.69
C PHE A 62 -3.03 18.66 26.45
N GLU A 63 -2.89 18.39 27.76
CA GLU A 63 -3.99 17.85 28.55
C GLU A 63 -5.18 18.80 28.61
N ASN A 64 -4.93 20.11 28.76
CA ASN A 64 -5.99 21.13 28.73
C ASN A 64 -6.73 21.13 27.39
N ALA A 65 -6.01 20.96 26.27
CA ALA A 65 -6.62 20.89 24.97
C ALA A 65 -7.43 19.61 24.77
N LEU A 66 -6.93 18.45 25.20
CA LEU A 66 -7.70 17.20 25.18
C LEU A 66 -8.96 17.28 26.04
N ALA A 67 -8.86 17.83 27.25
CA ALA A 67 -10.01 18.01 28.14
C ALA A 67 -11.07 18.93 27.52
N ARG A 68 -10.65 19.98 26.81
CA ARG A 68 -11.56 20.92 26.14
C ARG A 68 -12.17 20.37 24.84
N ALA A 69 -11.37 19.66 24.05
CA ALA A 69 -11.64 19.42 22.63
C ALA A 69 -11.57 17.95 22.21
N GLY A 70 -11.50 17.00 23.15
CA GLY A 70 -11.39 15.57 22.85
C GLY A 70 -12.48 15.01 21.93
N GLY A 71 -13.70 15.58 21.98
CA GLY A 71 -14.81 15.22 21.08
C GLY A 71 -15.00 16.15 19.87
N MET A 72 -14.12 17.13 19.66
CA MET A 72 -14.22 18.10 18.57
C MET A 72 -13.48 17.62 17.32
N THR A 73 -13.69 18.31 16.20
CA THR A 73 -12.87 18.17 15.00
C THR A 73 -11.54 18.90 15.19
N TRP A 74 -10.46 18.17 14.97
CA TRP A 74 -9.09 18.65 15.01
C TRP A 74 -8.59 18.94 13.60
N THR A 75 -7.67 19.89 13.48
CA THR A 75 -6.81 20.02 12.30
C THR A 75 -5.50 19.30 12.58
N ILE A 76 -5.28 18.14 11.98
CA ILE A 76 -4.09 17.33 12.19
C ILE A 76 -3.11 17.51 11.03
N PRO A 77 -1.79 17.55 11.29
CA PRO A 77 -0.80 17.51 10.22
C PRO A 77 -0.70 16.11 9.61
N ALA A 78 -0.39 16.07 8.33
CA ALA A 78 0.10 14.88 7.64
C ALA A 78 1.59 14.74 7.95
N TRP A 79 1.92 14.17 9.12
CA TRP A 79 3.31 14.14 9.61
C TRP A 79 4.35 13.61 8.61
N PRO A 80 4.10 12.53 7.83
CA PRO A 80 5.07 12.04 6.84
C PRO A 80 5.35 13.05 5.70
N ASP A 81 4.42 13.96 5.44
CA ASP A 81 4.50 14.95 4.34
C ASP A 81 5.09 16.29 4.78
N ILE A 82 5.85 16.31 5.87
CA ILE A 82 6.55 17.50 6.36
C ILE A 82 7.44 18.13 5.29
N ALA A 83 7.49 19.46 5.30
CA ALA A 83 8.42 20.26 4.55
C ALA A 83 8.98 21.39 5.42
N GLU A 84 10.11 21.96 5.02
CA GLU A 84 10.70 23.12 5.68
C GLU A 84 10.69 24.33 4.75
N LEU A 85 10.43 25.51 5.33
CA LEU A 85 10.57 26.77 4.60
C LEU A 85 12.03 27.00 4.22
N ALA A 86 12.31 27.05 2.91
CA ALA A 86 13.66 27.37 2.44
C ALA A 86 14.03 28.85 2.66
N VAL A 87 13.04 29.74 2.64
CA VAL A 87 13.23 31.20 2.74
C VAL A 87 12.22 31.78 3.72
N THR A 88 12.63 32.82 4.44
CA THR A 88 11.77 33.58 5.33
C THR A 88 10.55 34.14 4.57
N CYS A 89 9.37 33.90 5.13
CA CYS A 89 8.09 34.34 4.62
C CYS A 89 7.58 35.52 5.48
N PRO A 90 7.47 36.74 4.93
CA PRO A 90 6.97 37.90 5.69
C PRO A 90 5.47 37.79 6.00
N VAL A 91 4.98 38.64 6.91
CA VAL A 91 3.54 38.80 7.16
C VAL A 91 2.82 39.20 5.87
N GLY A 92 1.62 38.66 5.66
CA GLY A 92 0.77 38.93 4.51
C GLY A 92 1.14 38.15 3.25
N SER A 93 2.08 37.22 3.33
CA SER A 93 2.52 36.44 2.17
C SER A 93 1.44 35.51 1.67
N LEU A 94 1.15 35.58 0.37
CA LEU A 94 0.24 34.66 -0.33
C LEU A 94 0.95 33.46 -0.95
N ILE A 95 2.28 33.45 -0.95
CA ILE A 95 3.09 32.42 -1.59
C ILE A 95 4.00 31.82 -0.53
N ILE A 96 3.94 30.50 -0.40
CA ILE A 96 4.83 29.70 0.45
C ILE A 96 5.76 28.91 -0.49
N PRO A 97 7.07 29.24 -0.56
CA PRO A 97 8.02 28.50 -1.37
C PRO A 97 8.30 27.15 -0.72
N VAL A 98 7.87 26.06 -1.36
CA VAL A 98 8.03 24.70 -0.84
C VAL A 98 7.88 23.68 -1.97
N ILE A 99 8.73 22.66 -2.00
CA ILE A 99 8.60 21.57 -2.95
C ILE A 99 7.40 20.71 -2.57
N THR A 100 6.38 20.69 -3.44
CA THR A 100 5.13 19.95 -3.18
C THR A 100 5.13 18.56 -3.80
N THR A 101 6.06 18.27 -4.72
CA THR A 101 6.17 16.97 -5.38
C THR A 101 6.34 15.85 -4.36
N GLY A 102 5.46 14.83 -4.42
CA GLY A 102 5.48 13.71 -3.48
C GLY A 102 4.97 14.02 -2.08
N ARG A 103 4.35 15.20 -1.86
CA ARG A 103 3.63 15.55 -0.63
C ARG A 103 2.14 15.67 -0.93
N ASN A 104 1.29 15.27 0.02
CA ASN A 104 -0.15 15.25 -0.21
C ASN A 104 -0.84 16.59 0.11
N PHE A 105 -0.30 17.68 -0.46
CA PHE A 105 -0.97 18.99 -0.48
C PHE A 105 -2.10 18.99 -1.50
N THR A 106 -3.26 19.52 -1.13
CA THR A 106 -4.43 19.60 -2.00
C THR A 106 -4.91 21.05 -2.13
N ALA A 107 -5.30 21.44 -3.36
CA ALA A 107 -5.97 22.72 -3.57
C ALA A 107 -7.33 22.71 -2.87
N GLY A 108 -7.66 23.78 -2.15
CA GLY A 108 -8.80 23.84 -1.23
C GLY A 108 -8.56 23.16 0.13
N GLY A 109 -7.41 22.52 0.32
CA GLY A 109 -6.99 21.91 1.58
C GLY A 109 -6.43 22.93 2.58
N LYS A 110 -5.94 22.43 3.72
CA LYS A 110 -5.34 23.24 4.78
C LYS A 110 -3.84 23.00 4.87
N LEU A 111 -3.15 24.02 5.36
CA LEU A 111 -1.73 24.06 5.65
C LEU A 111 -1.55 24.34 7.14
N LEU A 112 -0.73 23.56 7.84
CA LEU A 112 -0.26 23.91 9.17
C LEU A 112 1.19 24.39 9.07
N ILE A 113 1.44 25.61 9.55
CA ILE A 113 2.77 26.19 9.70
C ILE A 113 3.11 26.20 11.17
N GLN A 114 4.27 25.67 11.56
CA GLN A 114 4.68 25.55 12.95
C GLN A 114 6.16 25.92 13.12
N SER A 115 6.44 26.80 14.07
CA SER A 115 7.81 27.30 14.33
C SER A 115 8.78 26.22 14.80
N ALA A 116 8.29 25.26 15.60
CA ALA A 116 9.04 24.14 16.13
C ALA A 116 8.07 23.04 16.58
N GLN A 117 8.56 21.81 16.75
CA GLN A 117 7.77 20.74 17.36
C GLN A 117 7.46 21.09 18.82
N GLY A 118 6.22 20.92 19.25
CA GLY A 118 5.78 21.24 20.61
C GLY A 118 4.40 21.89 20.66
N TRP A 119 3.69 21.68 21.76
CA TRP A 119 2.30 22.13 21.91
C TRP A 119 2.19 23.65 22.00
N LEU A 120 3.12 24.29 22.72
CA LEU A 120 3.15 25.73 22.91
C LEU A 120 3.89 26.50 21.81
N SER A 121 4.35 25.81 20.76
CA SER A 121 5.00 26.44 19.61
C SER A 121 4.05 27.39 18.89
N ARG A 122 4.60 28.48 18.33
CA ARG A 122 3.82 29.35 17.44
C ARG A 122 3.37 28.55 16.23
N TYR A 123 2.10 28.69 15.89
CA TYR A 123 1.49 28.03 14.74
C TYR A 123 0.61 29.01 13.95
N GLU A 124 0.29 28.60 12.72
CA GLU A 124 -0.75 29.21 11.90
C GLU A 124 -1.37 28.13 11.00
N VAL A 125 -2.70 28.18 10.86
CA VAL A 125 -3.43 27.33 9.91
C VAL A 125 -3.88 28.23 8.76
N ALA A 126 -3.46 27.89 7.55
CA ALA A 126 -3.80 28.63 6.34
C ALA A 126 -4.56 27.73 5.35
N ASP A 127 -5.38 28.35 4.51
CA ASP A 127 -6.10 27.65 3.43
C ASP A 127 -5.29 27.70 2.12
N ILE A 128 -5.15 26.56 1.46
CA ILE A 128 -4.42 26.42 0.19
C ILE A 128 -5.38 26.73 -0.95
N ARG A 129 -5.05 27.71 -1.79
CA ARG A 129 -5.79 28.02 -3.01
C ARG A 129 -5.31 27.17 -4.20
N LEU A 130 -4.00 27.10 -4.41
CA LEU A 130 -3.38 26.35 -5.50
C LEU A 130 -2.11 25.65 -5.03
N VAL A 131 -1.84 24.50 -5.64
CA VAL A 131 -0.61 23.71 -5.45
C VAL A 131 0.17 23.74 -6.76
N MET A 132 1.41 24.22 -6.72
CA MET A 132 2.39 24.14 -7.81
C MET A 132 3.57 23.29 -7.34
N SER A 133 4.39 22.79 -8.25
CA SER A 133 5.50 21.88 -7.90
C SER A 133 6.53 22.47 -6.94
N ASP A 134 6.72 23.79 -6.98
CA ASP A 134 7.75 24.54 -6.23
C ASP A 134 7.18 25.51 -5.18
N ARG A 135 5.84 25.65 -5.10
CA ARG A 135 5.18 26.59 -4.18
C ARG A 135 3.72 26.26 -3.92
N LEU A 136 3.22 26.77 -2.80
CA LEU A 136 1.79 26.84 -2.48
C LEU A 136 1.31 28.28 -2.60
N VAL A 137 0.11 28.48 -3.13
CA VAL A 137 -0.59 29.76 -3.12
C VAL A 137 -1.70 29.69 -2.08
N LEU A 138 -1.67 30.59 -1.10
CA LEU A 138 -2.65 30.67 -0.02
C LEU A 138 -3.89 31.46 -0.44
N ALA A 139 -5.02 31.17 0.19
CA ALA A 139 -6.27 31.91 -0.01
C ALA A 139 -6.26 33.28 0.69
N SER A 140 -5.54 33.38 1.80
CA SER A 140 -5.30 34.61 2.56
C SER A 140 -3.82 34.71 2.92
N GLY A 141 -3.30 35.94 3.04
CA GLY A 141 -1.92 36.17 3.42
C GLY A 141 -1.62 35.65 4.82
N THR A 142 -0.37 35.26 5.06
CA THR A 142 0.06 34.82 6.40
C THR A 142 -0.21 35.88 7.46
N ALA A 143 -0.72 35.49 8.62
CA ALA A 143 -0.96 36.39 9.74
C ALA A 143 0.34 36.78 10.45
N GLN A 144 1.39 35.97 10.29
CA GLN A 144 2.65 36.12 10.99
C GLN A 144 3.84 35.98 10.03
N GLN A 145 5.01 36.48 10.47
CA GLN A 145 6.28 36.17 9.82
C GLN A 145 6.77 34.79 10.26
N TRP A 146 7.32 34.05 9.29
CA TRP A 146 7.88 32.70 9.44
C TRP A 146 9.30 32.67 8.89
N SER A 147 10.28 32.29 9.71
CA SER A 147 11.68 32.19 9.29
C SER A 147 11.94 30.97 8.42
N ALA A 148 13.04 30.97 7.67
CA ALA A 148 13.57 29.74 7.07
C ALA A 148 13.77 28.65 8.14
N GLY A 149 13.55 27.39 7.78
CA GLY A 149 13.54 26.23 8.68
C GLY A 149 12.20 26.01 9.43
N THR A 150 11.20 26.88 9.24
CA THR A 150 9.86 26.66 9.82
C THR A 150 9.21 25.43 9.19
N LEU A 151 8.55 24.61 10.01
CA LEU A 151 7.90 23.37 9.58
C LEU A 151 6.55 23.66 8.93
N ILE A 152 6.31 23.00 7.80
CA ILE A 152 5.08 23.09 7.01
C ILE A 152 4.53 21.67 6.85
N TYR A 153 3.23 21.51 7.12
CA TYR A 153 2.53 20.24 6.92
C TYR A 153 1.26 20.45 6.09
N PRO A 154 0.94 19.54 5.14
CA PRO A 154 -0.45 19.39 4.72
C PRO A 154 -1.29 19.08 5.96
N ALA A 155 -2.48 19.65 6.06
CA ALA A 155 -3.32 19.46 7.23
C ALA A 155 -4.71 18.96 6.84
N TYR A 156 -5.22 18.01 7.63
CA TYR A 156 -6.53 17.41 7.45
C TYR A 156 -7.43 17.71 8.63
N GLN A 157 -8.73 17.78 8.37
CA GLN A 157 -9.71 17.72 9.43
C GLN A 157 -9.90 16.27 9.85
N ALA A 158 -9.85 16.00 11.15
CA ALA A 158 -10.00 14.66 11.69
C ALA A 158 -10.68 14.68 13.05
N PHE A 159 -11.23 13.55 13.47
CA PHE A 159 -11.70 13.35 14.83
C PHE A 159 -10.94 12.20 15.49
N LEU A 160 -10.81 12.26 16.82
CA LEU A 160 -10.28 11.17 17.61
C LEU A 160 -11.29 10.01 17.58
N THR A 161 -10.87 8.82 17.15
CA THR A 161 -11.79 7.67 17.09
C THR A 161 -12.12 7.14 18.47
N ASN A 162 -11.17 7.25 19.40
CA ASN A 162 -11.31 6.91 20.80
C ASN A 162 -10.66 8.00 21.66
N PRO A 163 -11.18 8.28 22.87
CA PRO A 163 -10.48 9.09 23.85
C PRO A 163 -9.09 8.47 24.13
N PRO A 164 -7.99 9.23 23.98
CA PRO A 164 -6.67 8.65 24.14
C PRO A 164 -6.38 8.33 25.61
N ALA A 165 -5.84 7.13 25.86
CA ALA A 165 -5.36 6.75 27.18
C ALA A 165 -4.03 7.47 27.47
N ILE A 166 -4.00 8.25 28.54
CA ILE A 166 -2.83 9.01 28.98
C ILE A 166 -2.05 8.19 30.01
N SER A 167 -0.75 8.00 29.78
CA SER A 167 0.18 7.37 30.72
C SER A 167 1.15 8.43 31.25
N ARG A 168 1.06 8.74 32.55
CA ARG A 168 2.01 9.64 33.22
C ARG A 168 3.24 8.83 33.64
N LYS A 169 4.41 9.23 33.15
CA LYS A 169 5.70 8.61 33.47
C LYS A 169 6.35 9.29 34.69
N THR A 170 6.17 10.61 34.79
CA THR A 170 6.50 11.42 35.96
C THR A 170 5.39 12.46 36.16
N ASP A 171 5.56 13.38 37.11
CA ASP A 171 4.72 14.56 37.30
C ASP A 171 4.79 15.56 36.11
N ALA A 172 5.92 15.56 35.40
CA ALA A 172 6.19 16.45 34.27
C ALA A 172 6.15 15.76 32.89
N LEU A 173 6.19 14.43 32.80
CA LEU A 173 6.27 13.68 31.54
C LEU A 173 5.07 12.74 31.36
N MET A 174 4.49 12.74 30.16
CA MET A 174 3.46 11.76 29.80
C MET A 174 3.60 11.27 28.36
N SER A 175 2.97 10.13 28.09
CA SER A 175 2.73 9.62 26.75
C SER A 175 1.24 9.33 26.52
N ALA A 176 0.81 9.39 25.27
CA ALA A 176 -0.53 8.97 24.86
C ALA A 176 -0.49 8.31 23.48
N ARG A 177 -1.33 7.29 23.26
CA ARG A 177 -1.55 6.70 21.94
C ARG A 177 -2.84 7.27 21.38
N VAL A 178 -2.76 7.87 20.21
CA VAL A 178 -3.87 8.61 19.58
C VAL A 178 -4.20 7.99 18.23
N ARG A 179 -5.49 7.91 17.92
CA ARG A 179 -5.97 7.46 16.63
C ARG A 179 -6.94 8.49 16.06
N PHE A 180 -6.63 8.96 14.86
CA PHE A 180 -7.42 9.93 14.13
C PHE A 180 -8.09 9.29 12.94
N GLN A 181 -9.35 9.65 12.69
CA GLN A 181 -10.04 9.39 11.44
C GLN A 181 -10.13 10.69 10.66
N VAL A 182 -9.48 10.73 9.48
CA VAL A 182 -9.57 11.88 8.57
C VAL A 182 -10.99 11.99 8.03
N MET A 183 -11.48 13.23 7.98
CA MET A 183 -12.77 13.60 7.44
C MET A 183 -12.64 14.01 5.98
N GLY A 184 -13.67 13.69 5.19
CA GLY A 184 -13.74 14.05 3.78
C GLY A 184 -13.16 12.99 2.84
N ALA A 185 -13.16 13.33 1.55
CA ALA A 185 -12.58 12.49 0.51
C ALA A 185 -11.05 12.52 0.58
N ASN A 186 -10.43 11.38 0.31
CA ASN A 186 -8.97 11.23 0.28
C ASN A 186 -8.55 10.82 -1.14
N ASP A 187 -8.63 11.77 -2.07
CA ASP A 187 -8.36 11.50 -3.47
C ASP A 187 -6.85 11.55 -3.75
N TYR A 188 -6.38 10.66 -4.61
CA TYR A 188 -5.00 10.56 -5.04
C TYR A 188 -4.99 10.04 -6.48
N PRO A 189 -4.05 10.48 -7.35
CA PRO A 189 -3.99 9.99 -8.72
C PRO A 189 -3.67 8.49 -8.74
N ALA A 190 -4.58 7.69 -9.32
CA ALA A 190 -4.31 6.29 -9.62
C ALA A 190 -3.22 6.19 -10.71
N VAL A 191 -2.44 5.11 -10.67
CA VAL A 191 -1.50 4.83 -11.77
C VAL A 191 -2.28 4.56 -13.06
N ASN A 192 -1.85 5.19 -14.15
CA ASN A 192 -2.57 5.13 -15.42
C ASN A 192 -2.00 4.13 -16.43
N ASN A 193 -0.73 3.73 -16.26
CA ASN A 193 -0.07 2.81 -17.18
C ASN A 193 0.72 1.77 -16.38
N LEU A 194 0.24 0.53 -16.43
CA LEU A 194 0.93 -0.64 -15.90
C LEU A 194 1.12 -1.61 -17.06
N PRO A 195 2.27 -2.31 -17.15
CA PRO A 195 2.45 -3.34 -18.16
C PRO A 195 1.35 -4.38 -18.08
N LEU A 196 0.87 -4.79 -19.25
CA LEU A 196 -0.25 -5.71 -19.37
C LEU A 196 0.26 -7.09 -19.77
N TYR A 197 -0.26 -8.11 -19.11
CA TYR A 197 -0.18 -9.49 -19.54
C TYR A 197 -1.60 -10.06 -19.60
N ARG A 198 -1.97 -10.60 -20.77
CA ARG A 198 -3.32 -11.14 -21.03
C ARG A 198 -4.43 -10.14 -20.63
N SER A 199 -4.28 -8.89 -21.04
CA SER A 199 -5.22 -7.77 -20.77
C SER A 199 -5.33 -7.31 -19.32
N HIS A 200 -4.57 -7.88 -18.37
CA HIS A 200 -4.53 -7.42 -16.98
C HIS A 200 -3.15 -6.86 -16.61
N PRO A 201 -3.09 -5.87 -15.69
CA PRO A 201 -1.83 -5.33 -15.19
C PRO A 201 -0.96 -6.38 -14.49
N ILE A 202 0.33 -6.08 -14.38
CA ILE A 202 1.31 -6.90 -13.67
C ILE A 202 1.88 -6.12 -12.49
N LEU A 203 2.11 -6.80 -11.36
CA LEU A 203 2.94 -6.26 -10.29
C LEU A 203 4.43 -6.48 -10.63
N GLU A 204 5.08 -5.41 -11.06
CA GLU A 204 6.51 -5.46 -11.39
C GLU A 204 7.40 -5.48 -10.17
N HIS A 205 7.04 -4.70 -9.13
CA HIS A 205 7.82 -4.59 -7.91
C HIS A 205 8.02 -5.95 -7.26
N ASP A 206 9.28 -6.31 -7.06
CA ASP A 206 9.68 -7.45 -6.25
C ASP A 206 9.34 -7.16 -4.78
N PRO A 207 8.99 -8.20 -4.00
CA PRO A 207 8.77 -8.06 -2.57
C PRO A 207 10.12 -7.83 -1.88
N ASP A 208 10.06 -7.28 -0.69
CA ASP A 208 11.17 -7.34 0.24
C ASP A 208 11.26 -8.74 0.90
N TRP A 209 12.49 -9.24 1.04
CA TRP A 209 12.81 -10.56 1.60
C TRP A 209 13.52 -10.48 2.96
N SER A 210 13.49 -9.33 3.64
CA SER A 210 14.13 -9.21 4.96
C SER A 210 13.44 -10.11 5.99
N ASP A 211 12.13 -10.31 5.82
CA ASP A 211 11.29 -11.21 6.61
C ASP A 211 10.76 -12.37 5.74
N GLU A 212 10.28 -13.42 6.41
CA GLU A 212 9.67 -14.57 5.73
C GLU A 212 8.36 -14.17 5.02
N LEU A 213 8.26 -14.50 3.73
CA LEU A 213 7.05 -14.33 2.93
C LEU A 213 6.18 -15.59 3.01
N THR A 214 4.90 -15.40 3.35
CA THR A 214 3.95 -16.51 3.49
C THR A 214 3.11 -16.72 2.23
N ALA A 215 2.81 -17.98 1.91
CA ALA A 215 1.91 -18.36 0.83
C ALA A 215 1.10 -19.61 1.18
N GLU A 216 -0.15 -19.64 0.74
CA GLU A 216 -1.12 -20.69 0.99
C GLU A 216 -1.91 -21.05 -0.28
N TYR A 217 -2.41 -22.29 -0.34
CA TYR A 217 -3.32 -22.75 -1.38
C TYR A 217 -4.69 -23.05 -0.77
N ASN A 218 -5.63 -22.12 -0.94
CA ASN A 218 -6.98 -22.26 -0.43
C ASN A 218 -7.89 -22.97 -1.44
N ARG A 219 -8.64 -23.98 -0.97
CA ARG A 219 -9.67 -24.68 -1.77
C ARG A 219 -11.06 -24.43 -1.19
N MET A 220 -12.07 -24.38 -2.04
CA MET A 220 -13.46 -24.21 -1.62
C MET A 220 -14.05 -25.59 -1.29
N MET A 221 -13.67 -26.12 -0.13
CA MET A 221 -14.18 -27.40 0.36
C MET A 221 -15.52 -27.21 1.07
N LEU A 222 -16.53 -27.97 0.67
CA LEU A 222 -17.75 -28.17 1.43
C LEU A 222 -17.71 -29.56 2.06
N GLU A 223 -18.09 -29.63 3.33
CA GLU A 223 -18.16 -30.87 4.10
C GLU A 223 -19.58 -31.06 4.62
N LEU A 224 -20.13 -32.24 4.36
CA LEU A 224 -21.41 -32.69 4.87
C LEU A 224 -21.16 -33.88 5.78
N ASP A 225 -21.24 -33.65 7.09
CA ASP A 225 -21.15 -34.68 8.11
C ASP A 225 -22.51 -34.83 8.80
N ASN A 226 -23.04 -36.07 8.79
CA ASN A 226 -24.28 -36.42 9.46
C ASN A 226 -24.04 -37.07 10.84
N GLY A 227 -22.81 -37.08 11.33
CA GLY A 227 -22.38 -37.59 12.64
C GLY A 227 -22.46 -39.12 12.79
N THR A 228 -22.82 -39.86 11.74
CA THR A 228 -23.03 -41.32 11.78
C THR A 228 -22.31 -42.05 10.66
N GLY A 229 -22.24 -41.44 9.48
CA GLY A 229 -21.54 -41.95 8.31
C GLY A 229 -20.18 -41.30 8.10
N ILE A 230 -19.49 -41.72 7.04
CA ILE A 230 -18.26 -41.07 6.59
C ILE A 230 -18.62 -39.67 6.06
N PRO A 231 -17.96 -38.59 6.53
CA PRO A 231 -18.20 -37.25 6.02
C PRO A 231 -17.99 -37.17 4.51
N PHE A 232 -18.95 -36.55 3.81
CA PHE A 232 -18.84 -36.30 2.37
C PHE A 232 -18.19 -34.94 2.15
N ARG A 233 -17.09 -34.90 1.39
CA ARG A 233 -16.34 -33.67 1.09
C ARG A 233 -16.31 -33.42 -0.41
N THR A 234 -16.57 -32.19 -0.83
CA THR A 234 -16.52 -31.77 -2.23
C THR A 234 -15.77 -30.45 -2.38
N ASP A 235 -14.87 -30.37 -3.36
CA ASP A 235 -14.24 -29.11 -3.78
C ASP A 235 -15.15 -28.45 -4.82
N THR A 236 -15.85 -27.38 -4.46
CA THR A 236 -16.84 -26.77 -5.37
C THR A 236 -16.20 -25.98 -6.50
N ALA A 237 -14.97 -25.50 -6.31
CA ALA A 237 -14.23 -24.76 -7.33
C ALA A 237 -13.34 -25.67 -8.18
N GLN A 238 -13.02 -26.88 -7.68
CA GLN A 238 -12.11 -27.84 -8.31
C GLN A 238 -10.73 -27.22 -8.65
N ARG A 239 -10.31 -26.20 -7.89
CA ARG A 239 -9.02 -25.52 -8.04
C ARG A 239 -8.57 -24.90 -6.73
N ALA A 240 -7.26 -24.72 -6.60
CA ALA A 240 -6.69 -23.92 -5.54
C ALA A 240 -6.66 -22.43 -5.92
N PHE A 241 -6.85 -21.58 -4.92
CA PHE A 241 -6.64 -20.13 -4.99
C PHE A 241 -5.39 -19.81 -4.15
N THR A 242 -4.36 -19.29 -4.80
CA THR A 242 -3.16 -18.82 -4.11
C THR A 242 -3.55 -17.66 -3.19
N VAL A 243 -3.08 -17.68 -1.95
CA VAL A 243 -3.04 -16.51 -1.07
C VAL A 243 -1.59 -16.27 -0.74
N GLN A 244 -1.05 -15.11 -1.06
CA GLN A 244 0.37 -14.81 -0.83
C GLN A 244 0.56 -13.42 -0.25
N GLN A 245 1.52 -13.29 0.64
CA GLN A 245 1.95 -12.03 1.21
C GLN A 245 2.87 -11.30 0.25
N HIS A 246 2.77 -9.98 0.24
CA HIS A 246 3.69 -9.09 -0.45
C HIS A 246 4.08 -7.96 0.50
N VAL A 247 5.37 -7.74 0.66
CA VAL A 247 5.94 -6.70 1.53
C VAL A 247 6.73 -5.74 0.68
N TRP A 248 6.59 -4.45 0.95
CA TRP A 248 7.38 -3.38 0.33
C TRP A 248 8.11 -2.60 1.41
N VAL A 249 9.39 -2.34 1.17
CA VAL A 249 10.16 -1.30 1.87
C VAL A 249 10.32 -0.14 0.89
N ALA A 250 9.55 0.92 1.08
CA ALA A 250 9.48 2.06 0.17
C ALA A 250 10.35 3.22 0.71
N ALA A 251 11.55 3.35 0.14
CA ALA A 251 12.46 4.45 0.45
C ALA A 251 12.23 5.66 -0.47
N GLY A 252 11.94 6.80 0.14
CA GLY A 252 11.77 8.09 -0.52
C GLY A 252 10.41 8.32 -1.18
N ARG A 253 10.10 9.60 -1.40
CA ARG A 253 8.76 10.07 -1.84
C ARG A 253 8.33 9.55 -3.20
N TYR A 254 9.25 9.34 -4.13
CA TYR A 254 8.90 8.87 -5.48
C TYR A 254 8.37 7.44 -5.45
N VAL A 255 9.09 6.54 -4.77
CA VAL A 255 8.70 5.12 -4.64
C VAL A 255 7.40 5.03 -3.84
N GLN A 256 7.30 5.76 -2.73
CA GLN A 256 6.08 5.84 -1.94
C GLN A 256 4.90 6.40 -2.75
N GLY A 257 5.10 7.46 -3.54
CA GLY A 257 4.06 8.01 -4.40
C GLY A 257 3.57 7.01 -5.45
N ALA A 258 4.48 6.32 -6.13
CA ALA A 258 4.14 5.29 -7.12
C ALA A 258 3.36 4.13 -6.51
N LEU A 259 3.79 3.63 -5.35
CA LEU A 259 3.10 2.57 -4.61
C LEU A 259 1.71 3.03 -4.14
N ARG A 260 1.59 4.28 -3.67
CA ARG A 260 0.30 4.88 -3.32
C ARG A 260 -0.63 4.95 -4.54
N SER A 261 -0.14 5.40 -5.69
CA SER A 261 -0.89 5.40 -6.95
C SER A 261 -1.36 4.00 -7.37
N LEU A 262 -0.56 2.95 -7.12
CA LEU A 262 -0.95 1.56 -7.35
C LEU A 262 -2.17 1.17 -6.49
N PHE A 263 -2.17 1.46 -5.19
CA PHE A 263 -3.32 1.12 -4.35
C PHE A 263 -4.61 1.88 -4.73
N TRP A 264 -4.48 3.14 -5.19
CA TRP A 264 -5.63 3.86 -5.75
C TRP A 264 -6.13 3.27 -7.07
N TYR A 265 -5.25 2.68 -7.88
CA TYR A 265 -5.66 1.91 -9.04
C TYR A 265 -6.44 0.65 -8.62
N LEU A 266 -5.99 -0.07 -7.59
CA LEU A 266 -6.63 -1.31 -7.15
C LEU A 266 -7.99 -1.12 -6.50
N ARG A 267 -8.18 0.02 -5.82
CA ARG A 267 -9.40 0.37 -5.09
C ARG A 267 -9.78 -0.73 -4.09
N GLY A 268 -8.78 -1.21 -3.35
CA GLY A 268 -8.91 -2.37 -2.47
C GLY A 268 -8.98 -3.67 -3.28
N SER A 269 -9.94 -4.51 -2.92
CA SER A 269 -10.16 -5.83 -3.53
C SER A 269 -10.86 -5.77 -4.89
N GLN A 270 -11.12 -4.58 -5.46
CA GLN A 270 -11.94 -4.42 -6.66
C GLN A 270 -11.26 -4.90 -7.94
N ARG A 271 -10.00 -4.52 -8.18
CA ARG A 271 -9.29 -4.84 -9.42
C ARG A 271 -8.36 -6.04 -9.26
N SER A 272 -8.08 -6.68 -10.37
CA SER A 272 -7.19 -7.83 -10.50
C SER A 272 -5.89 -7.42 -11.20
N LEU A 273 -4.80 -8.08 -10.84
CA LEU A 273 -3.47 -7.89 -11.41
C LEU A 273 -2.66 -9.19 -11.27
N TRP A 274 -1.71 -9.41 -12.16
CA TRP A 274 -0.86 -10.59 -12.14
C TRP A 274 0.27 -10.46 -11.13
N ILE A 275 0.41 -11.48 -10.29
CA ILE A 275 1.42 -11.54 -9.24
C ILE A 275 2.21 -12.82 -9.41
N ARG A 276 3.54 -12.68 -9.40
CA ARG A 276 4.47 -13.81 -9.38
C ARG A 276 4.42 -14.47 -8.00
N SER A 277 4.64 -15.78 -7.93
CA SER A 277 4.88 -16.52 -6.68
C SER A 277 6.11 -16.03 -5.91
N GLN A 278 7.00 -15.29 -6.58
CA GLN A 278 8.26 -14.75 -6.09
C GLN A 278 9.31 -15.82 -5.74
N SER A 279 8.96 -17.10 -5.81
CA SER A 279 9.87 -18.24 -5.75
C SER A 279 10.45 -18.60 -7.12
N ASN A 280 11.62 -19.25 -7.13
CA ASN A 280 12.13 -19.93 -8.32
C ASN A 280 11.45 -21.31 -8.43
N ASP A 281 10.32 -21.37 -9.14
CA ASP A 281 9.47 -22.55 -9.20
C ASP A 281 9.91 -23.58 -10.23
N LEU A 282 10.63 -23.14 -11.27
CA LEU A 282 11.04 -23.97 -12.39
C LEU A 282 12.50 -23.67 -12.73
N GLU A 283 13.36 -24.68 -12.66
CA GLU A 283 14.77 -24.55 -13.02
C GLU A 283 14.97 -24.93 -14.50
N PRO A 284 15.39 -24.01 -15.39
CA PRO A 284 15.61 -24.32 -16.79
C PRO A 284 16.87 -25.18 -16.96
N ILE A 285 16.81 -26.19 -17.84
CA ILE A 285 17.96 -27.06 -18.17
C ILE A 285 18.38 -26.95 -19.64
N SER A 286 17.59 -26.25 -20.44
CA SER A 286 17.87 -25.96 -21.85
C SER A 286 17.54 -24.50 -22.16
N PRO A 287 18.14 -23.91 -23.22
CA PRO A 287 17.75 -22.58 -23.66
C PRO A 287 16.28 -22.57 -24.09
N LEU A 288 15.59 -21.43 -23.90
CA LEU A 288 14.27 -21.22 -24.50
C LEU A 288 14.45 -21.12 -26.01
N ASN A 289 13.89 -22.08 -26.74
CA ASN A 289 13.99 -22.16 -28.19
C ASN A 289 12.61 -22.09 -28.82
N GLY A 290 12.28 -20.90 -29.33
CA GLY A 290 10.96 -20.57 -29.85
C GLY A 290 9.95 -20.52 -28.70
N ASN A 291 9.14 -21.57 -28.59
CA ASN A 291 8.11 -21.74 -27.57
C ASN A 291 8.38 -22.95 -26.67
N ILE A 292 9.55 -23.57 -26.77
CA ILE A 292 9.89 -24.79 -26.04
C ILE A 292 10.96 -24.48 -25.01
N LEU A 293 10.71 -24.90 -23.77
CA LEU A 293 11.65 -24.82 -22.67
C LEU A 293 11.66 -26.15 -21.91
N ASP A 294 12.85 -26.72 -21.70
CA ASP A 294 12.99 -27.88 -20.82
C ASP A 294 13.41 -27.40 -19.43
N VAL A 295 12.76 -27.96 -18.41
CA VAL A 295 13.00 -27.66 -17.00
C VAL A 295 13.31 -28.94 -16.23
N GLN A 296 13.95 -28.80 -15.07
CA GLN A 296 14.11 -29.92 -14.14
C GLN A 296 12.74 -30.45 -13.73
N PHE A 297 12.67 -31.76 -13.51
CA PHE A 297 11.44 -32.41 -13.10
C PHE A 297 11.00 -31.95 -11.70
N VAL A 298 9.77 -31.40 -11.62
CA VAL A 298 9.16 -30.89 -10.37
C VAL A 298 7.75 -31.44 -10.11
N GLY A 299 7.33 -32.48 -10.84
CA GLY A 299 5.98 -33.07 -10.72
C GLY A 299 4.92 -32.45 -11.62
N LEU A 300 5.22 -31.37 -12.36
CA LEU A 300 4.22 -30.65 -13.15
C LEU A 300 3.60 -31.53 -14.24
N SER A 301 4.39 -32.39 -14.89
CA SER A 301 3.86 -33.36 -15.87
C SER A 301 2.95 -34.44 -15.25
N ASP A 302 3.16 -34.80 -13.98
CA ASP A 302 2.40 -35.87 -13.30
C ASP A 302 1.03 -35.37 -12.85
N PHE A 303 0.96 -34.14 -12.32
CA PHE A 303 -0.29 -33.54 -11.85
C PHE A 303 -1.09 -32.87 -12.98
N GLY A 304 -0.43 -32.57 -14.10
CA GLY A 304 -1.02 -31.83 -15.21
C GLY A 304 -1.17 -30.34 -14.93
N LEU A 305 -1.52 -29.59 -15.97
CA LEU A 305 -1.76 -28.15 -15.87
C LEU A 305 -3.12 -27.89 -15.21
N MET A 306 -3.13 -27.02 -14.21
CA MET A 306 -4.35 -26.62 -13.50
C MET A 306 -4.63 -25.13 -13.73
N PRO A 307 -5.90 -24.72 -13.95
CA PRO A 307 -6.26 -23.29 -14.03
C PRO A 307 -5.74 -22.51 -12.81
N GLY A 308 -5.16 -21.33 -13.06
CA GLY A 308 -4.48 -20.52 -12.03
C GLY A 308 -3.03 -20.85 -11.76
N ARG A 309 -2.49 -21.93 -12.35
CA ARG A 309 -1.08 -22.32 -12.28
C ARG A 309 -0.57 -22.74 -13.67
N GLN A 310 -0.69 -21.83 -14.63
CA GLN A 310 -0.26 -22.05 -16.02
C GLN A 310 0.59 -20.90 -16.55
N ASP A 311 0.48 -19.72 -15.96
CA ASP A 311 1.23 -18.54 -16.36
C ASP A 311 2.55 -18.48 -15.59
N ILE A 312 3.62 -18.07 -16.26
CA ILE A 312 4.97 -17.96 -15.72
C ILE A 312 5.61 -16.62 -16.11
N ALA A 313 6.48 -16.12 -15.23
CA ALA A 313 7.40 -15.04 -15.49
C ALA A 313 8.82 -15.58 -15.55
N ILE A 314 9.48 -15.37 -16.68
CA ILE A 314 10.89 -15.71 -16.87
C ILE A 314 11.69 -14.43 -16.68
N ARG A 315 12.47 -14.34 -15.60
CA ARG A 315 13.39 -13.22 -15.35
C ARG A 315 14.65 -13.41 -16.18
N LEU A 316 15.00 -12.40 -16.96
CA LEU A 316 16.21 -12.38 -17.77
C LEU A 316 17.36 -11.68 -17.05
N ALA A 317 18.59 -11.96 -17.48
CA ALA A 317 19.81 -11.41 -16.89
C ALA A 317 19.95 -9.88 -17.06
N ASP A 318 19.24 -9.29 -18.04
CA ASP A 318 19.14 -7.84 -18.24
C ASP A 318 18.09 -7.17 -17.32
N GLY A 319 17.39 -7.96 -16.49
CA GLY A 319 16.33 -7.50 -15.59
C GLY A 319 14.95 -7.47 -16.23
N ALA A 320 14.81 -7.73 -17.54
CA ALA A 320 13.52 -7.81 -18.19
C ALA A 320 12.77 -9.11 -17.82
N TYR A 321 11.45 -9.07 -17.95
CA TYR A 321 10.60 -10.24 -17.75
C TYR A 321 9.94 -10.67 -19.05
N LEU A 322 9.97 -11.99 -19.31
CA LEU A 322 9.19 -12.62 -20.36
C LEU A 322 8.01 -13.36 -19.73
N TYR A 323 6.80 -12.87 -19.99
CA TYR A 323 5.57 -13.48 -19.48
C TYR A 323 4.99 -14.46 -20.51
N ARG A 324 4.66 -15.68 -20.07
CA ARG A 324 4.22 -16.78 -20.94
C ARG A 324 3.21 -17.68 -20.23
N ARG A 325 2.26 -18.22 -20.98
CA ARG A 325 1.37 -19.28 -20.54
C ARG A 325 1.88 -20.63 -21.04
N ILE A 326 1.95 -21.59 -20.14
CA ILE A 326 2.23 -22.99 -20.48
C ILE A 326 0.95 -23.58 -21.08
N THR A 327 1.01 -23.98 -22.34
CA THR A 327 -0.10 -24.60 -23.07
C THR A 327 -0.10 -26.12 -22.94
N ALA A 328 1.09 -26.71 -22.80
CA ALA A 328 1.25 -28.14 -22.53
C ALA A 328 2.53 -28.41 -21.75
N VAL A 329 2.50 -29.47 -20.94
CA VAL A 329 3.66 -30.02 -20.23
C VAL A 329 3.75 -31.50 -20.58
N ASN A 330 4.94 -31.96 -20.92
CA ASN A 330 5.19 -33.37 -21.21
C ASN A 330 6.45 -33.83 -20.48
N ARG A 331 6.38 -35.00 -19.84
CA ARG A 331 7.60 -35.63 -19.31
C ARG A 331 8.55 -35.94 -20.45
N ARG A 332 9.78 -35.43 -20.38
CA ARG A 332 10.81 -35.69 -21.40
C ARG A 332 11.74 -36.82 -20.99
N THR A 333 12.15 -36.84 -19.72
CA THR A 333 12.98 -37.89 -19.11
C THR A 333 12.52 -38.12 -17.66
N SER A 334 13.16 -39.03 -16.92
CA SER A 334 12.88 -39.20 -15.49
C SER A 334 13.24 -38.00 -14.62
N ILE A 335 14.06 -37.07 -15.14
CA ILE A 335 14.57 -35.90 -14.39
C ILE A 335 14.23 -34.56 -15.06
N SER A 336 13.42 -34.56 -16.14
CA SER A 336 13.09 -33.33 -16.86
C SER A 336 11.69 -33.32 -17.46
N ASP A 337 11.05 -32.16 -17.39
CA ASP A 337 9.80 -31.86 -18.08
C ASP A 337 10.04 -30.88 -19.23
N ARG A 338 9.23 -31.02 -20.28
CA ARG A 338 9.19 -30.10 -21.42
C ARG A 338 7.93 -29.24 -21.34
N LEU A 339 8.12 -27.94 -21.32
CA LEU A 339 7.06 -26.93 -21.37
C LEU A 339 6.89 -26.44 -22.80
N ILE A 340 5.64 -26.35 -23.23
CA ILE A 340 5.25 -25.66 -24.47
C ILE A 340 4.57 -24.36 -24.05
N LEU A 341 5.10 -23.23 -24.53
CA LEU A 341 4.68 -21.88 -24.15
C LEU A 341 3.86 -21.21 -25.25
N ASP A 342 3.06 -20.22 -24.88
CA ASP A 342 2.33 -19.35 -25.82
C ASP A 342 3.21 -18.20 -26.37
N GLY A 343 2.58 -17.33 -27.16
CA GLY A 343 3.21 -16.10 -27.66
C GLY A 343 4.16 -16.30 -28.84
N ALA A 344 4.81 -15.19 -29.23
CA ALA A 344 5.77 -15.18 -30.33
C ALA A 344 7.05 -15.97 -29.97
N PRO A 345 7.63 -16.71 -30.92
CA PRO A 345 8.83 -17.50 -30.71
C PRO A 345 10.04 -16.60 -30.43
N VAL A 346 10.78 -16.94 -29.38
CA VAL A 346 11.99 -16.20 -28.95
C VAL A 346 13.12 -17.19 -28.67
N GLN A 347 14.36 -16.76 -28.90
CA GLN A 347 15.55 -17.49 -28.48
C GLN A 347 16.17 -16.80 -27.26
N VAL A 348 16.24 -17.51 -26.14
CA VAL A 348 16.94 -17.04 -24.94
C VAL A 348 17.95 -18.10 -24.51
N PRO A 349 19.26 -17.77 -24.52
CA PRO A 349 20.28 -18.66 -23.99
C PRO A 349 20.01 -19.02 -22.53
N LEU A 350 20.33 -20.25 -22.14
CA LEU A 350 20.14 -20.72 -20.75
C LEU A 350 20.83 -19.79 -19.73
N SER A 351 22.03 -19.31 -20.04
CA SER A 351 22.80 -18.39 -19.19
C SER A 351 22.15 -17.02 -19.00
N HIS A 352 21.15 -16.67 -19.80
CA HIS A 352 20.40 -15.42 -19.66
C HIS A 352 19.11 -15.59 -18.85
N ILE A 353 18.72 -16.81 -18.48
CA ILE A 353 17.54 -17.06 -17.65
C ILE A 353 17.98 -17.08 -16.18
N VAL A 354 17.45 -16.16 -15.38
CA VAL A 354 17.81 -16.01 -13.95
C VAL A 354 16.90 -16.81 -13.05
N SER A 355 15.58 -16.70 -13.27
CA SER A 355 14.58 -17.42 -12.48
C SER A 355 13.28 -17.55 -13.26
N ILE A 356 12.50 -18.57 -12.93
CA ILE A 356 11.16 -18.77 -13.49
C ILE A 356 10.18 -18.96 -12.34
N SER A 357 9.21 -18.05 -12.25
CA SER A 357 8.19 -18.05 -11.21
C SER A 357 6.82 -18.26 -11.85
N PHE A 358 5.95 -19.04 -11.21
CA PHE A 358 4.53 -19.05 -11.57
C PHE A 358 3.90 -17.69 -11.33
N MET A 359 2.83 -17.42 -12.05
CA MET A 359 2.00 -16.23 -11.91
C MET A 359 0.56 -16.64 -11.69
N SER A 360 -0.12 -15.88 -10.85
CA SER A 360 -1.57 -15.99 -10.65
C SER A 360 -2.19 -14.61 -10.78
N LEU A 361 -3.36 -14.54 -11.42
CA LEU A 361 -4.17 -13.33 -11.42
C LEU A 361 -4.78 -13.20 -10.03
N CYS A 362 -4.49 -12.09 -9.36
CA CYS A 362 -4.87 -11.88 -7.98
C CYS A 362 -5.55 -10.53 -7.78
N ARG A 363 -6.28 -10.41 -6.68
CA ARG A 363 -6.74 -9.14 -6.11
C ARG A 363 -6.19 -8.99 -4.70
N GLN A 364 -6.26 -7.79 -4.13
CA GLN A 364 -6.03 -7.66 -2.69
C GLN A 364 -7.01 -8.54 -1.91
N ASN A 365 -6.51 -9.18 -0.86
CA ASN A 365 -7.30 -10.04 0.02
C ASN A 365 -7.98 -9.24 1.14
N SER A 366 -7.54 -8.00 1.36
CA SER A 366 -8.12 -7.02 2.28
C SER A 366 -8.35 -5.69 1.55
N ASP A 367 -9.39 -4.97 1.96
CA ASP A 367 -9.62 -3.58 1.53
C ASP A 367 -8.84 -2.57 2.37
N SER A 368 -8.07 -3.00 3.36
CA SER A 368 -7.23 -2.16 4.20
C SER A 368 -5.76 -2.36 3.87
N VAL A 369 -5.02 -1.26 3.75
CA VAL A 369 -3.55 -1.26 3.61
C VAL A 369 -2.98 -0.33 4.67
N ASP A 370 -2.06 -0.87 5.46
CA ASP A 370 -1.35 -0.11 6.49
C ASP A 370 0.02 0.32 5.96
N TRP A 371 0.33 1.59 6.19
CA TRP A 371 1.59 2.24 5.87
C TRP A 371 2.30 2.56 7.19
N GLU A 372 3.38 1.85 7.46
CA GLU A 372 4.19 2.06 8.65
C GLU A 372 5.33 3.01 8.31
N HIS A 373 5.15 4.28 8.62
CA HIS A 373 6.16 5.33 8.42
C HIS A 373 7.16 5.28 9.59
N GLN A 374 8.38 4.82 9.33
CA GLN A 374 9.45 4.80 10.34
C GLN A 374 10.08 6.19 10.51
N THR A 375 10.11 6.96 9.43
CA THR A 375 10.56 8.35 9.38
C THR A 375 9.53 9.17 8.59
N ASP A 376 9.84 10.44 8.32
CA ASP A 376 9.09 11.16 7.28
C ASP A 376 9.19 10.46 5.92
N ALA A 377 8.38 10.90 4.96
CA ALA A 377 8.32 10.28 3.64
C ALA A 377 9.54 10.57 2.74
N ASP A 378 10.52 11.37 3.21
CA ASP A 378 11.85 11.41 2.57
C ASP A 378 12.70 10.18 2.97
N GLY A 379 12.39 9.52 4.09
CA GLY A 379 13.00 8.26 4.50
C GLY A 379 12.18 7.01 4.13
N VAL A 380 11.86 6.15 5.10
CA VAL A 380 11.39 4.77 4.85
C VAL A 380 9.99 4.54 5.39
N ALA A 381 9.16 3.88 4.58
CA ALA A 381 7.89 3.30 5.00
C ALA A 381 7.83 1.82 4.63
N THR A 382 7.29 1.00 5.53
CA THR A 382 7.02 -0.42 5.27
C THR A 382 5.53 -0.61 5.02
N ILE A 383 5.19 -1.37 3.98
CA ILE A 383 3.82 -1.70 3.60
C ILE A 383 3.73 -3.20 3.42
N SER A 384 2.66 -3.82 3.92
CA SER A 384 2.38 -5.22 3.61
C SER A 384 0.92 -5.41 3.20
N THR A 385 0.68 -6.35 2.30
CA THR A 385 -0.67 -6.78 1.95
C THR A 385 -0.66 -8.25 1.55
N THR A 386 -1.82 -8.88 1.57
CA THR A 386 -1.99 -10.22 1.04
C THR A 386 -2.83 -10.17 -0.23
N PHE A 387 -2.50 -11.03 -1.17
CA PHE A 387 -3.18 -11.14 -2.45
C PHE A 387 -3.80 -12.51 -2.59
N ARG A 388 -5.03 -12.54 -3.10
CA ARG A 388 -5.78 -13.78 -3.33
C ARG A 388 -6.02 -13.98 -4.82
N GLY A 389 -5.74 -15.18 -5.30
CA GLY A 389 -6.00 -15.62 -6.67
C GLY A 389 -7.48 -15.54 -7.02
N VAL A 390 -7.76 -15.17 -8.26
CA VAL A 390 -9.08 -15.17 -8.87
C VAL A 390 -9.09 -16.09 -10.09
N ARG A 391 -10.25 -16.30 -10.70
CA ARG A 391 -10.39 -17.13 -11.91
C ARG A 391 -10.09 -16.28 -13.14
N ASP A 392 -8.85 -16.35 -13.61
CA ASP A 392 -8.36 -15.62 -14.78
C ASP A 392 -9.11 -15.94 -16.07
N GLU A 393 -9.70 -17.13 -16.17
CA GLU A 393 -10.51 -17.54 -17.33
C GLU A 393 -11.91 -16.91 -17.37
N LEU A 394 -12.33 -16.20 -16.32
CA LEU A 394 -13.65 -15.56 -16.20
C LEU A 394 -13.58 -14.03 -16.11
N GLU A 395 -12.37 -13.45 -16.16
CA GLU A 395 -12.10 -12.02 -15.97
C GLU A 395 -12.05 -11.21 -17.26
#